data_AF-A0A0M3JAV0-F1
#
_entry.id   AF-A0A0M3JAV0-F1
#
_cell.length_a   1.000
_cell.length_b   1.000
_cell.length_c   1.000
_cell.angle_alpha   90.00
_cell.angle_beta   90.00
_cell.angle_gamma   90.00
#
_symmetry.space_group_name_H-M   'P 1'
#
loop_
_entity.id
_entity.type
_entity.pdbx_description
1 polymer ?
#
loop_
_entity_poly.entity_id
_entity_poly.type
_entity_poly.pdbx_seq_one_letter_code
_entity_poly.pdbx_strand_id
1 'polypeptide(L)'
;MQWNLPHMPWDETSIEVVKFDVNDDGKTKRLNDRIVELSMKNVNFHAPQWSPQSQLHLICDRTNWWNVYSVDLEQKQLNENVYETQSEIGAPQWQFCDRHYAMNQHGSRFVLF
;
A
#
# COMPACT_ATOMS: atom_id res chain seq x y z
N MET A 1 0.34 1.44 7.44
CA MET A 1 1.75 1.61 7.05
C MET A 1 2.51 2.05 8.28
N GLN A 2 3.65 1.43 8.53
CA GLN A 2 4.53 1.77 9.64
C GLN A 2 5.99 1.58 9.22
N TRP A 3 6.88 2.17 9.99
CA TRP A 3 8.32 1.97 9.90
C TRP A 3 8.84 1.83 11.33
N ASN A 4 10.05 1.33 11.49
CA ASN A 4 10.65 1.19 12.81
C ASN A 4 12.12 1.59 12.77
N LEU A 5 12.61 2.13 13.89
CA LEU A 5 14.02 2.48 14.03
C LEU A 5 14.88 1.20 13.93
N PRO A 6 16.05 1.28 13.26
CA PRO A 6 16.74 2.49 12.79
C PRO A 6 16.35 2.95 11.36
N HIS A 7 15.45 2.25 10.68
CA HIS A 7 15.10 2.55 9.30
C HIS A 7 14.27 3.83 9.21
N MET A 8 14.56 4.70 8.25
CA MET A 8 13.72 5.86 8.00
C MET A 8 12.46 5.47 7.21
N PRO A 9 11.40 6.30 7.21
CA PRO A 9 10.16 6.05 6.48
C PRO A 9 10.32 5.84 4.96
N TRP A 10 11.48 6.20 4.41
CA TRP A 10 11.86 6.03 3.00
C TRP A 10 12.87 4.89 2.77
N ASP A 11 13.38 4.24 3.83
CA ASP A 11 14.35 3.14 3.71
C ASP A 11 13.66 1.77 3.72
N GLU A 12 12.87 1.51 4.77
CA GLU A 12 12.20 0.23 4.98
C GLU A 12 10.90 0.44 5.76
N THR A 13 9.82 -0.14 5.26
CA THR A 13 8.49 0.02 5.86
C THR A 13 7.74 -1.30 5.86
N SER A 14 6.63 -1.35 6.60
CA SER A 14 5.71 -2.48 6.60
C SER A 14 4.26 -2.04 6.46
N ILE A 15 3.45 -2.93 5.87
CA ILE A 15 2.00 -2.79 5.78
C ILE A 15 1.35 -3.83 6.68
N GLU A 16 0.45 -3.34 7.52
CA GLU A 16 -0.46 -4.17 8.30
C GLU A 16 -1.87 -3.96 7.77
N VAL A 17 -2.56 -5.06 7.48
CA VAL A 17 -4.00 -5.05 7.17
C VAL A 17 -4.74 -5.76 8.28
N VAL A 18 -5.76 -5.10 8.83
CA VAL A 18 -6.55 -5.59 9.96
C VAL A 18 -8.04 -5.42 9.66
N LYS A 19 -8.89 -6.27 10.24
CA LYS A 19 -10.34 -6.09 10.18
C LYS A 19 -10.82 -5.19 11.31
N PHE A 20 -11.73 -4.30 10.98
CA PHE A 20 -12.51 -3.54 11.97
C PHE A 20 -13.97 -3.93 11.84
N ASP A 21 -14.63 -4.08 12.99
CA ASP A 21 -16.08 -4.09 13.09
C ASP A 21 -16.57 -2.67 13.36
N VAL A 22 -17.70 -2.28 12.78
CA VAL A 22 -18.30 -0.96 12.95
C VAL A 22 -19.65 -1.15 13.63
N ASN A 23 -19.74 -0.70 14.87
CA ASN A 23 -20.98 -0.78 15.64
C ASN A 23 -22.01 0.23 15.08
N ASP A 24 -23.29 0.03 15.42
CA ASP A 24 -24.39 0.93 15.04
C ASP A 24 -24.21 2.38 15.51
N ASP A 25 -23.38 2.62 16.53
CA ASP A 25 -23.04 3.96 17.04
C ASP A 25 -21.85 4.61 16.31
N GLY A 26 -21.35 3.97 15.24
CA GLY A 26 -20.21 4.43 14.44
C GLY A 26 -18.84 4.16 15.07
N LYS A 27 -18.77 3.51 16.24
CA LYS A 27 -17.48 3.15 16.85
C LYS A 27 -16.88 1.93 16.15
N THR A 28 -15.57 2.01 15.90
CA THR A 28 -14.80 0.91 15.31
C THR A 28 -14.16 0.05 16.39
N LYS A 29 -14.33 -1.26 16.32
CA LYS A 29 -13.60 -2.23 17.14
C LYS A 29 -12.62 -3.01 16.25
N ARG A 30 -11.33 -2.92 16.56
CA ARG A 30 -10.33 -3.78 15.92
C ARG A 30 -10.63 -5.24 16.26
N LEU A 31 -10.79 -6.07 15.25
CA LEU A 31 -10.85 -7.52 15.42
C LEU A 31 -9.41 -8.04 15.53
N ASN A 32 -9.19 -9.07 16.35
CA ASN A 32 -7.84 -9.57 16.66
C ASN A 32 -7.15 -10.33 15.50
N ASP A 33 -7.68 -10.22 14.28
CA ASP A 33 -7.15 -10.91 13.10
C ASP A 33 -6.33 -9.95 12.26
N ARG A 34 -5.01 -10.00 12.45
CA ARG A 34 -4.05 -9.42 11.50
C ARG A 34 -4.13 -10.24 10.20
N ILE A 35 -4.73 -9.65 9.17
CA ILE A 35 -4.96 -10.31 7.88
C ILE A 35 -3.63 -10.48 7.16
N VAL A 36 -2.88 -9.39 7.06
CA VAL A 36 -1.62 -9.32 6.31
C VAL A 36 -0.57 -8.54 7.10
N GLU A 37 0.66 -9.03 7.07
CA GLU A 37 1.88 -8.31 7.38
C GLU A 37 2.79 -8.40 6.16
N LEU A 38 3.04 -7.26 5.50
CA LEU A 38 4.04 -7.18 4.44
C LEU A 38 5.23 -6.40 4.98
N SER A 39 6.39 -7.01 4.90
CA SER A 39 7.69 -6.36 5.10
C SER A 39 8.70 -7.01 4.17
N MET A 40 9.61 -6.20 3.65
CA MET A 40 10.70 -6.65 2.79
C MET A 40 11.94 -5.83 3.15
N LYS A 41 13.10 -6.48 3.21
CA LYS A 41 14.35 -5.83 3.60
C LYS A 41 14.72 -4.74 2.59
N ASN A 42 15.06 -3.55 3.08
CA ASN A 42 15.41 -2.37 2.29
C ASN A 42 14.36 -2.01 1.23
N VAL A 43 13.07 -2.19 1.56
CA VAL A 43 11.96 -1.87 0.66
C VAL A 43 11.00 -0.89 1.32
N ASN A 44 10.70 0.16 0.58
CA ASN A 44 9.66 1.11 0.87
C ASN A 44 8.32 0.68 0.27
N PHE A 45 7.29 0.65 1.10
CA PHE A 45 5.89 0.54 0.73
C PHE A 45 5.19 1.83 1.11
N HIS A 46 4.50 2.49 0.19
CA HIS A 46 3.76 3.72 0.49
C HIS A 46 2.47 3.85 -0.31
N ALA A 47 1.69 4.88 0.01
CA ALA A 47 0.39 5.19 -0.62
C ALA A 47 -0.54 3.96 -0.81
N PRO A 48 -0.85 3.19 0.25
CA PRO A 48 -1.77 2.08 0.14
C PRO A 48 -3.18 2.57 -0.20
N GLN A 49 -3.82 1.97 -1.19
CA GLN A 49 -5.17 2.30 -1.62
C GLN A 49 -5.97 1.05 -1.97
N TRP A 50 -7.21 1.00 -1.48
CA TRP A 50 -8.17 -0.03 -1.84
C TRP A 50 -8.89 0.33 -3.14
N SER A 51 -9.02 -0.64 -4.05
CA SER A 51 -9.96 -0.56 -5.16
C SER A 51 -11.40 -0.80 -4.66
N PRO A 52 -12.42 -0.39 -5.43
CA PRO A 52 -13.81 -0.73 -5.11
C PRO A 52 -14.11 -2.24 -5.09
N GLN A 53 -13.22 -3.08 -5.64
CA GLN A 53 -13.29 -4.54 -5.63
C GLN A 53 -12.58 -5.16 -4.42
N SER A 54 -12.21 -4.37 -3.41
CA SER A 54 -11.45 -4.83 -2.24
C SER A 54 -10.07 -5.39 -2.60
N GLN A 55 -9.44 -4.89 -3.66
CA GLN A 55 -8.05 -5.19 -3.96
C GLN A 55 -7.16 -4.08 -3.40
N LEU A 56 -6.15 -4.47 -2.64
CA LEU A 56 -5.17 -3.53 -2.09
C LEU A 56 -4.05 -3.29 -3.11
N HIS A 57 -3.79 -2.03 -3.38
CA HIS A 57 -2.64 -1.56 -4.15
C HIS A 57 -1.77 -0.67 -3.29
N LEU A 58 -0.48 -0.60 -3.60
CA LEU A 58 0.49 0.25 -2.94
C LEU A 58 1.65 0.53 -3.88
N ILE A 59 2.47 1.53 -3.56
CA ILE A 59 3.74 1.76 -4.26
C ILE A 59 4.85 0.99 -3.55
N CYS A 60 5.73 0.36 -4.33
CA CYS A 60 6.91 -0.38 -3.85
C CYS A 60 8.15 -0.02 -4.68
N ASP A 61 9.29 0.12 -4.01
CA ASP A 61 10.57 0.55 -4.60
C ASP A 61 11.56 -0.58 -4.88
N ARG A 62 11.14 -1.85 -4.73
CA ARG A 62 12.00 -3.04 -4.86
C ARG A 62 12.77 -3.17 -6.18
N THR A 63 12.36 -2.43 -7.22
CA THR A 63 13.00 -2.38 -8.55
C THR A 63 13.93 -1.17 -8.72
N ASN A 64 14.24 -0.45 -7.64
CA ASN A 64 14.87 0.88 -7.61
C ASN A 64 14.04 1.99 -8.27
N TRP A 65 12.76 1.72 -8.55
CA TRP A 65 11.79 2.68 -9.05
C TRP A 65 10.50 2.52 -8.27
N TRP A 66 9.84 3.62 -7.93
CA TRP A 66 8.51 3.58 -7.34
C TRP A 66 7.47 3.16 -8.37
N ASN A 67 7.05 1.90 -8.29
CA ASN A 67 5.98 1.35 -9.12
C ASN A 67 4.78 0.93 -8.26
N VAL A 68 3.60 0.87 -8.88
CA VAL A 68 2.38 0.39 -8.21
C VAL A 68 2.33 -1.13 -8.27
N TYR A 69 2.03 -1.77 -7.15
CA TYR A 69 1.85 -3.20 -7.04
C TYR A 69 0.49 -3.52 -6.45
N SER A 70 -0.08 -4.65 -6.88
CA SER A 70 -1.19 -5.29 -6.19
C SER A 70 -0.67 -6.13 -5.01
N VAL A 71 -1.52 -6.31 -4.00
CA VAL A 71 -1.26 -7.17 -2.85
C VAL A 71 -2.20 -8.37 -2.91
N ASP A 72 -1.63 -9.58 -2.81
CA ASP A 72 -2.39 -10.79 -2.57
C ASP A 72 -2.65 -10.93 -1.07
N LEU A 73 -3.89 -10.73 -0.65
CA LEU A 73 -4.29 -10.79 0.76
C LEU A 73 -4.42 -12.23 1.28
N GLU A 74 -4.64 -13.21 0.39
CA GLU A 74 -4.77 -14.62 0.75
C GLU A 74 -3.39 -15.23 1.00
N GLN A 75 -2.45 -14.98 0.07
CA GLN A 75 -1.06 -15.42 0.18
C GLN A 75 -0.21 -14.48 1.05
N LYS A 76 -0.76 -13.33 1.45
CA LYS A 76 -0.12 -12.33 2.32
C LYS A 76 1.21 -11.82 1.75
N GLN A 77 1.24 -11.54 0.45
CA GLN A 77 2.46 -11.14 -0.25
C GLN A 77 2.20 -10.04 -1.29
N LEU A 78 3.27 -9.37 -1.69
CA LEU A 78 3.26 -8.50 -2.87
C LEU A 78 3.02 -9.36 -4.11
N ASN A 79 2.14 -8.92 -5.01
CA ASN A 79 1.78 -9.66 -6.21
C ASN A 79 2.34 -8.96 -7.47
N GLU A 80 1.49 -8.59 -8.42
CA GLU A 80 1.90 -8.05 -9.71
C GLU A 80 2.33 -6.59 -9.60
N ASN A 81 3.41 -6.24 -10.32
CA ASN A 81 3.71 -4.85 -10.68
C ASN A 81 2.71 -4.42 -11.76
N VAL A 82 1.69 -3.65 -11.37
CA VAL A 82 0.58 -3.30 -12.28
C VAL A 82 0.99 -2.26 -13.31
N TYR A 83 2.11 -1.57 -13.08
CA TYR A 83 2.68 -0.60 -14.00
C TYR A 83 4.21 -0.53 -13.84
N GLU A 84 4.90 -1.43 -14.52
CA GLU A 84 6.36 -1.46 -14.51
C GLU A 84 6.92 -0.28 -15.33
N THR A 85 7.71 0.56 -14.67
CA THR A 85 8.34 1.72 -15.32
C THR A 85 9.65 2.08 -14.64
N GLN A 86 10.57 2.67 -15.43
CA GLN A 86 11.83 3.25 -14.94
C GLN A 86 11.65 4.74 -14.65
N SER A 87 10.65 5.06 -13.83
CA SER A 87 10.27 6.41 -13.45
C SER A 87 9.59 6.38 -12.08
N GLU A 88 9.70 7.48 -11.34
CA GLU A 88 9.10 7.60 -10.01
C GLU A 88 7.61 7.95 -10.12
N ILE A 89 6.75 7.04 -9.68
CA ILE A 89 5.31 7.33 -9.50
C ILE A 89 5.07 8.03 -8.14
N GLY A 90 5.88 7.68 -7.14
CA GLY A 90 5.78 8.30 -5.81
C GLY A 90 6.44 9.68 -5.77
N ALA A 91 6.22 10.38 -4.67
CA ALA A 91 6.95 11.61 -4.34
C ALA A 91 7.51 11.50 -2.90
N PRO A 92 8.41 12.43 -2.50
CA PRO A 92 8.92 12.42 -1.15
C PRO A 92 7.81 12.51 -0.10
N GLN A 93 7.84 11.62 0.90
CA GLN A 93 6.75 11.44 1.88
C GLN A 93 6.51 12.66 2.81
N TRP A 94 7.39 13.66 2.81
CA TRP A 94 7.18 14.91 3.57
C TRP A 94 6.24 15.90 2.87
N GLN A 95 5.82 15.60 1.63
CA GLN A 95 4.79 16.36 0.94
C GLN A 95 3.38 15.85 1.32
N PHE A 96 2.52 16.76 1.77
CA PHE A 96 1.16 16.43 2.19
C PHE A 96 0.14 16.67 1.08
N CYS A 97 -1.05 16.08 1.24
CA CYS A 97 -2.19 16.22 0.33
C CYS A 97 -1.91 15.76 -1.10
N ASP A 98 -0.95 14.86 -1.27
CA ASP A 98 -0.62 14.30 -2.57
C ASP A 98 -1.37 12.99 -2.85
N ARG A 99 -1.52 12.66 -4.12
CA ARG A 99 -2.05 11.39 -4.60
C ARG A 99 -1.25 10.99 -5.84
N HIS A 100 -0.52 9.88 -5.75
CA HIS A 100 0.36 9.40 -6.82
C HIS A 100 -0.36 8.60 -7.92
N TYR A 101 -1.47 7.96 -7.58
CA TYR A 101 -2.26 7.21 -8.56
C TYR A 101 -3.74 7.17 -8.20
N ALA A 102 -4.57 6.87 -9.20
CA ALA A 102 -5.99 6.58 -9.05
C ALA A 102 -6.38 5.36 -9.90
N MET A 103 -7.43 4.67 -9.47
CA MET A 103 -7.96 3.47 -10.14
C MET A 103 -9.36 3.72 -10.68
N ASN A 104 -9.70 3.06 -11.79
CA ASN A 104 -11.09 2.99 -12.24
C ASN A 104 -11.94 2.13 -11.28
N GLN A 105 -13.25 2.13 -11.50
CA GLN A 105 -14.18 1.36 -10.68
C GLN A 105 -13.93 -0.14 -10.66
N HIS A 106 -13.13 -0.69 -11.57
CA HIS A 106 -12.84 -2.13 -11.68
C HIS A 106 -11.45 -2.51 -11.16
N GLY A 107 -10.64 -1.55 -10.69
CA GLY A 107 -9.26 -1.80 -10.27
C GLY A 107 -8.32 -2.21 -11.41
N SER A 108 -8.74 -2.12 -12.67
CA SER A 108 -8.01 -2.64 -13.83
C SER A 108 -7.29 -1.58 -14.66
N ARG A 109 -7.57 -0.30 -14.41
CA ARG A 109 -6.92 0.83 -15.09
C ARG A 109 -6.50 1.88 -14.09
N PHE A 110 -5.34 2.48 -14.36
CA PHE A 110 -4.69 3.45 -13.49
C PHE A 110 -4.47 4.78 -14.20
N VAL A 111 -4.55 5.87 -13.44
CA VAL A 111 -4.03 7.18 -13.81
C VAL A 111 -2.91 7.50 -12.83
N LEU A 112 -1.77 7.96 -13.34
CA LEU A 112 -0.60 8.39 -12.56
C LEU A 112 -0.54 9.91 -12.58
N PHE A 113 -0.13 10.53 -11.48
CA PHE A 113 -0.08 11.99 -11.32
C PHE A 113 1.34 12.51 -11.21
#